data_AF-A0A5B8B0T4-F1
#
_entry.id   AF-A0A5B8B0T4-F1
#
_cell.length_a   1.000
_cell.length_b   1.000
_cell.length_c   1.000
_cell.angle_alpha   90.00
_cell.angle_beta   90.00
_cell.angle_gamma   90.00
#
_symmetry.space_group_name_H-M   'P 1'
#
loop_
_entity.id
_entity.type
_entity.pdbx_description
1 polymer ?
#
loop_
_entity_poly.entity_id
_entity_poly.type
_entity_poly.pdbx_seq_one_letter_code
_entity_poly.pdbx_strand_id
1 'polypeptide(L)'
;MMVDRILLDFSTGTPMFRISRPGRDVSSTNPDDFLLTENSLTFRPYLSGSVAFGGAGTSDISISGFSASPIGILKCSDGTIAHPANYFGRILGSSFSTFRLTNNGGARTIYYWLFANTLAA
;
A
#
# COMPACT_ATOMS: atom_id res chain seq x y z
N MET A 1 -2.47 28.24 11.85
CA MET A 1 -2.09 27.96 10.45
C MET A 1 -2.52 26.54 10.13
N MET A 2 -3.50 26.36 9.25
CA MET A 2 -3.95 25.03 8.84
C MET A 2 -3.00 24.54 7.75
N VAL A 3 -2.38 23.39 7.97
CA VAL A 3 -1.39 22.78 7.06
C VAL A 3 -2.12 21.83 6.14
N ASP A 4 -1.73 21.75 4.86
CA ASP A 4 -2.20 20.72 3.95
C ASP A 4 -1.93 19.34 4.58
N ARG A 5 -2.96 18.49 4.68
CA ARG A 5 -2.85 17.16 5.28
C ARG A 5 -3.30 16.10 4.30
N ILE A 6 -2.48 15.06 4.18
CA ILE A 6 -2.89 13.78 3.61
C ILE A 6 -3.31 12.91 4.80
N LEU A 7 -4.58 12.52 4.81
CA LEU A 7 -5.17 11.68 5.85
C LEU A 7 -5.61 10.37 5.23
N LEU A 8 -5.28 9.27 5.90
CA LEU A 8 -5.85 7.96 5.60
C LEU A 8 -7.07 7.77 6.51
N ASP A 9 -8.26 7.82 5.92
CA ASP A 9 -9.52 7.62 6.62
C ASP A 9 -10.02 6.18 6.41
N PHE A 10 -10.31 5.49 7.51
CA PHE A 10 -10.74 4.09 7.51
C PHE A 10 -12.16 3.90 8.06
N SER A 11 -12.89 4.98 8.34
CA SER A 11 -14.19 4.97 9.02
C SER A 11 -15.31 4.26 8.26
N THR A 12 -15.18 4.10 6.94
CA THR A 12 -16.24 3.54 6.05
C THR A 12 -15.95 2.11 5.57
N GLY A 13 -14.93 1.44 6.11
CA GLY A 13 -14.57 0.06 5.73
C GLY A 13 -13.67 -0.04 4.49
N THR A 14 -13.71 0.94 3.58
CA THR A 14 -12.72 1.14 2.49
C THR A 14 -11.74 2.25 2.86
N PRO A 15 -10.42 2.08 2.65
CA PRO A 15 -9.47 3.17 2.89
C PRO A 15 -9.74 4.32 1.92
N MET A 16 -9.92 5.53 2.46
CA MET A 16 -10.03 6.75 1.67
C MET A 16 -8.80 7.61 1.89
N PHE A 17 -8.22 8.11 0.81
CA PHE A 17 -7.26 9.21 0.90
C PHE A 17 -8.04 10.51 0.93
N ARG A 18 -7.83 11.30 1.99
CA ARG A 18 -8.35 12.66 2.11
C ARG A 18 -7.19 13.63 1.99
N ILE A 19 -7.23 14.45 0.96
CA ILE A 19 -6.38 15.64 0.85
C ILE A 19 -7.25 16.80 1.29
N SER A 20 -6.95 17.38 2.46
CA SER A 20 -7.67 18.56 2.94
C SER A 20 -6.85 19.81 2.70
N ARG A 21 -7.41 20.72 1.92
CA ARG A 21 -7.03 22.13 1.83
C ARG A 21 -8.17 22.98 2.37
N PRO A 22 -7.91 24.18 2.95
CA PRO A 22 -8.97 25.08 3.35
C PRO A 22 -9.95 25.35 2.20
N GLY A 23 -11.19 24.86 2.32
CA GLY A 23 -12.28 25.08 1.35
C GLY A 23 -12.38 24.08 0.19
N ARG A 24 -11.57 23.01 0.12
CA ARG A 24 -11.71 21.97 -0.91
C ARG A 24 -11.23 20.60 -0.40
N ASP A 25 -12.18 19.75 -0.05
CA ASP A 25 -11.90 18.34 0.28
C ASP A 25 -12.18 17.46 -0.93
N VAL A 26 -11.23 16.60 -1.28
CA VAL A 26 -11.44 15.51 -2.25
C VAL A 26 -11.36 14.20 -1.47
N SER A 27 -12.43 13.41 -1.54
CA SER A 27 -12.48 12.05 -0.99
C SER A 27 -12.60 11.08 -2.17
N SER A 28 -11.73 10.07 -2.22
CA SER A 28 -11.94 8.91 -3.08
C SER A 28 -11.71 7.62 -2.31
N THR A 29 -12.58 6.64 -2.61
CA THR A 29 -12.54 5.27 -2.12
C THR A 29 -11.77 4.35 -3.07
N ASN A 30 -11.38 4.83 -4.25
CA ASN A 30 -10.63 4.08 -5.25
C ASN A 30 -9.15 4.53 -5.24
N PRO A 31 -8.21 3.64 -4.86
CA PRO A 31 -6.78 3.92 -4.90
C PRO A 31 -6.27 4.33 -6.28
N ASP A 32 -6.96 3.94 -7.36
CA ASP A 32 -6.58 4.31 -8.73
C ASP A 32 -6.80 5.78 -9.07
N ASP A 33 -7.59 6.50 -8.27
CA ASP A 33 -7.84 7.93 -8.45
C ASP A 33 -6.65 8.79 -7.99
N PHE A 34 -5.61 8.17 -7.44
CA PHE A 34 -4.45 8.85 -6.84
C PHE A 34 -3.15 8.52 -7.58
N LEU A 35 -2.32 9.55 -7.75
CA LEU A 35 -0.91 9.42 -8.12
C LEU A 35 -0.06 9.79 -6.89
N LEU A 36 0.86 8.91 -6.51
CA LEU A 36 1.83 9.21 -5.45
C LEU A 36 3.05 9.86 -6.09
N THR A 37 3.45 11.03 -5.58
CA THR A 37 4.66 11.72 -6.06
C THR A 37 5.62 11.87 -4.89
N GLU A 38 6.77 11.21 -4.95
CA GLU A 38 7.87 11.37 -4.00
C GLU A 38 9.10 11.87 -4.76
N ASN A 39 9.66 13.02 -4.35
CA ASN A 39 10.95 13.51 -4.83
C ASN A 39 11.18 13.39 -6.35
N SER A 40 10.18 13.80 -7.15
CA SER A 40 10.17 13.78 -8.64
C SER A 40 9.86 12.45 -9.35
N LEU A 41 9.48 11.39 -8.63
CA LEU A 41 8.96 10.15 -9.22
C LEU A 41 7.44 10.07 -9.06
N THR A 42 6.73 9.89 -10.17
CA THR A 42 5.28 9.63 -10.17
C THR A 42 5.06 8.12 -10.16
N PHE A 43 4.44 7.61 -9.10
CA PHE A 43 4.03 6.21 -8.99
C PHE A 43 2.55 6.07 -9.39
N ARG A 44 2.27 5.02 -10.17
CA ARG A 44 0.94 4.64 -10.63
C ARG A 44 0.53 3.31 -10.01
N PRO A 45 -0.78 3.06 -9.82
CA PRO A 45 -1.25 1.74 -9.42
C PRO A 45 -0.69 0.65 -10.36
N TYR A 46 -0.15 -0.42 -9.76
CA TYR A 46 0.40 -1.55 -10.50
C TYR A 46 -0.37 -2.84 -10.19
N LEU A 47 -0.50 -3.16 -8.90
CA LEU A 47 -1.13 -4.41 -8.46
C LEU A 47 -1.80 -4.20 -7.12
N SER A 48 -2.99 -4.75 -6.97
CA SER A 48 -3.66 -4.88 -5.68
C SER A 48 -4.12 -6.30 -5.45
N GLY A 49 -4.23 -6.68 -4.19
CA GLY A 49 -4.76 -7.99 -3.84
C GLY A 49 -4.88 -8.17 -2.33
N SER A 50 -5.08 -9.41 -1.93
CA SER A 50 -5.09 -9.77 -0.51
C SER A 50 -4.54 -11.17 -0.30
N VAL A 51 -4.04 -11.40 0.92
CA VAL A 51 -3.58 -12.71 1.37
C VAL A 51 -4.26 -13.03 2.70
N ALA A 52 -4.92 -14.17 2.76
CA ALA A 52 -5.47 -14.71 4.00
C ALA A 52 -4.42 -15.54 4.71
N PHE A 53 -4.13 -15.19 5.96
CA PHE A 53 -3.24 -15.93 6.84
C PHE A 53 -4.06 -16.62 7.93
N GLY A 54 -3.86 -17.93 8.11
CA GLY A 54 -4.42 -18.68 9.25
C GLY A 54 -3.66 -18.47 10.56
N GLY A 55 -2.52 -17.77 10.51
CA GLY A 55 -1.61 -17.53 11.62
C GLY A 55 -0.34 -16.86 11.12
N ALA A 56 0.75 -16.93 11.90
CA ALA A 56 2.03 -16.38 11.47
C ALA A 56 2.56 -17.07 10.20
N GLY A 57 3.15 -16.31 9.28
CA GLY A 57 3.67 -16.83 8.03
C GLY A 57 4.02 -15.74 7.02
N THR A 58 4.48 -16.19 5.85
CA THR A 58 4.85 -15.32 4.74
C THR A 58 4.14 -15.75 3.47
N SER A 59 3.83 -14.78 2.59
CA SER A 59 3.35 -15.03 1.24
C SER A 59 4.12 -14.17 0.25
N ASP A 60 4.58 -14.81 -0.82
CA ASP A 60 5.33 -14.15 -1.89
C ASP A 60 4.42 -13.91 -3.08
N ILE A 61 4.41 -12.67 -3.55
CA ILE A 61 3.72 -12.25 -4.77
C ILE A 61 4.78 -11.92 -5.80
N SER A 62 4.70 -12.60 -6.95
CA SER A 62 5.58 -12.32 -8.09
C SER A 62 5.21 -10.98 -8.70
N ILE A 63 6.20 -10.12 -8.89
CA ILE A 63 6.06 -8.80 -9.49
C ILE A 63 7.24 -8.59 -10.44
N SER A 64 7.11 -7.71 -11.43
CA SER A 64 8.18 -7.52 -12.43
C SER A 64 8.06 -6.20 -13.15
N GLY A 65 9.16 -5.83 -13.81
CA GLY A 65 9.23 -4.64 -14.66
C GLY A 65 9.22 -3.38 -13.81
N PHE A 66 10.25 -3.19 -13.00
CA PHE A 66 10.45 -1.93 -12.29
C PHE A 66 11.89 -1.47 -12.45
N SER A 67 12.06 -0.18 -12.74
CA SER A 67 13.36 0.50 -12.73
C SER A 67 13.74 1.01 -11.34
N ALA A 68 12.76 1.10 -10.43
CA ALA A 68 12.90 1.53 -9.05
C ALA A 68 12.00 0.68 -8.14
N SER A 69 12.31 0.60 -6.84
CA SER A 69 11.47 -0.15 -5.90
C SER A 69 10.05 0.43 -5.88
N PRO A 70 9.00 -0.39 -6.05
CA PRO A 70 7.63 0.06 -5.89
C PRO A 70 7.33 0.38 -4.41
N ILE A 71 6.25 1.14 -4.20
CA ILE A 71 5.72 1.51 -2.89
C ILE A 71 4.50 0.63 -2.59
N GLY A 72 4.44 0.07 -1.38
CA GLY A 72 3.32 -0.75 -0.92
C GLY A 72 2.51 -0.08 0.17
N ILE A 73 1.20 -0.08 0.03
CA ILE A 73 0.24 0.32 1.06
C ILE A 73 -0.46 -0.94 1.56
N LEU A 74 -0.53 -1.11 2.87
CA LEU A 74 -1.11 -2.30 3.50
C LEU A 74 -2.31 -1.92 4.36
N LYS A 75 -3.29 -2.82 4.39
CA LYS A 75 -4.43 -2.75 5.30
C LYS A 75 -4.73 -4.15 5.82
N CYS A 76 -5.04 -4.26 7.11
CA CYS A 76 -5.49 -5.52 7.70
C CYS A 76 -7.01 -5.56 7.84
N SER A 77 -7.61 -6.73 7.69
CA SER A 77 -9.05 -6.96 7.92
C SER A 77 -9.49 -6.70 9.35
N ASP A 78 -8.59 -6.88 10.32
CA ASP A 78 -8.87 -6.68 11.76
C ASP A 78 -8.61 -5.23 12.23
N GLY A 79 -8.23 -4.32 11.33
CA GLY A 79 -7.92 -2.93 11.65
C GLY A 79 -6.53 -2.69 12.26
N THR A 80 -5.72 -3.73 12.49
CA THR A 80 -4.33 -3.58 12.95
C THR A 80 -3.53 -2.75 11.95
N ILE A 81 -2.73 -1.81 12.45
CA ILE A 81 -1.84 -0.99 11.64
C ILE A 81 -0.57 -1.78 11.27
N ALA A 82 -0.11 -1.63 10.04
CA ALA A 82 1.12 -2.25 9.56
C ALA A 82 2.31 -1.81 10.42
N HIS A 83 3.03 -2.78 10.95
CA HIS A 83 4.17 -2.57 11.83
C HIS A 83 5.06 -3.82 11.79
N PRO A 84 6.40 -3.70 11.81
CA PRO A 84 7.30 -4.86 11.73
C PRO A 84 7.01 -5.97 12.75
N ALA A 85 6.50 -5.62 13.94
CA ALA A 85 6.13 -6.60 14.96
C ALA A 85 4.79 -7.33 14.69
N ASN A 86 3.90 -6.76 13.86
CA ASN A 86 2.57 -7.30 13.59
C ASN A 86 2.51 -7.95 12.21
N TYR A 87 2.64 -7.11 11.18
CA TYR A 87 2.68 -7.51 9.79
C TYR A 87 3.29 -6.39 8.95
N PHE A 88 3.98 -6.77 7.88
CA PHE A 88 4.64 -5.83 6.97
C PHE A 88 4.84 -6.45 5.59
N GLY A 89 5.16 -5.59 4.62
CA GLY A 89 5.48 -5.96 3.26
C GLY A 89 6.89 -5.51 2.90
N ARG A 90 7.62 -6.30 2.11
CA ARG A 90 8.96 -5.94 1.61
C ARG A 90 9.09 -6.30 0.15
N ILE A 91 9.78 -5.45 -0.60
CA ILE A 91 10.24 -5.76 -1.94
C ILE A 91 11.60 -6.45 -1.82
N LEU A 92 11.71 -7.61 -2.47
CA LEU A 92 12.86 -8.49 -2.45
C LEU A 92 13.39 -8.72 -3.88
N GLY A 93 14.62 -9.20 -3.96
CA GLY A 93 15.33 -9.46 -5.22
C GLY A 93 16.01 -8.21 -5.77
N SER A 94 17.18 -8.40 -6.40
CA SER A 94 17.95 -7.32 -7.03
C SER A 94 17.20 -6.62 -8.16
N SER A 95 16.22 -7.29 -8.75
CA SER A 95 15.35 -6.75 -9.81
C SER A 95 13.92 -6.43 -9.32
N PHE A 96 13.73 -6.30 -8.00
CA PHE A 96 12.43 -6.03 -7.38
C PHE A 96 11.34 -7.03 -7.83
N SER A 97 11.69 -8.31 -7.86
CA SER A 97 10.88 -9.36 -8.49
C SER A 97 9.85 -10.01 -7.56
N THR A 98 9.90 -9.69 -6.26
CA THR A 98 9.03 -10.31 -5.27
C THR A 98 8.57 -9.29 -4.25
N PHE A 99 7.27 -9.23 -4.04
CA PHE A 99 6.68 -8.57 -2.89
C PHE A 99 6.31 -9.63 -1.87
N ARG A 100 7.00 -9.63 -0.73
CA ARG A 100 6.75 -10.55 0.39
C ARG A 100 5.89 -9.87 1.43
N LEU A 101 4.73 -10.44 1.71
CA LEU A 101 3.94 -10.15 2.89
C LEU A 101 4.35 -11.07 4.03
N THR A 102 4.52 -10.50 5.22
CA THR A 102 4.81 -11.23 6.45
C THR A 102 3.73 -10.90 7.48
N ASN A 103 3.12 -11.93 8.05
CA ASN A 103 2.25 -11.85 9.22
C ASN A 103 2.95 -12.51 10.41
N ASN A 104 3.08 -11.81 11.53
CA ASN A 104 3.66 -12.35 12.76
C ASN A 104 2.60 -12.69 13.81
N GLY A 105 1.32 -12.39 13.54
CA GLY A 105 0.23 -12.51 14.50
C GLY A 105 -0.82 -13.57 14.14
N GLY A 106 -1.98 -13.44 14.79
CA GLY A 106 -3.13 -14.31 14.57
C GLY A 106 -3.74 -14.21 13.17
N ALA A 107 -4.75 -15.04 12.92
CA ALA A 107 -5.44 -15.13 11.64
C ALA A 107 -5.99 -13.78 11.18
N ARG A 108 -5.70 -13.40 9.93
CA ARG A 108 -6.08 -12.11 9.34
C ARG A 108 -5.97 -12.16 7.83
N THR A 109 -6.68 -11.25 7.16
CA THR A 109 -6.48 -10.97 5.74
C THR A 109 -5.74 -9.65 5.59
N ILE A 110 -4.61 -9.66 4.90
CA ILE A 110 -3.82 -8.46 4.58
C ILE A 110 -4.12 -8.07 3.14
N TYR A 111 -4.69 -6.89 2.96
CA TYR A 111 -4.88 -6.22 1.68
C TYR A 111 -3.65 -5.38 1.36
N TYR A 112 -3.30 -5.34 0.09
CA TYR A 112 -2.16 -4.56 -0.38
C TYR A 112 -2.46 -3.84 -1.70
N TRP A 113 -1.83 -2.69 -1.87
CA TRP A 113 -1.77 -1.93 -3.11
C TRP A 113 -0.32 -1.55 -3.38
N LEU A 114 0.19 -1.96 -4.54
CA LEU A 114 1.52 -1.64 -5.01
C LEU A 114 1.42 -0.54 -6.07
N PHE A 115 2.22 0.50 -5.87
CA PHE A 115 2.38 1.61 -6.79
C PHE A 115 3.80 1.59 -7.36
N ALA A 116 3.95 1.78 -8.67
CA ALA A 116 5.22 1.70 -9.38
C ALA A 116 5.40 2.90 -10.32
N ASN A 117 6.64 3.36 -10.53
CA ASN A 117 6.89 4.56 -11.35
C ASN A 117 6.66 4.33 -12.85
N THR A 118 7.21 3.25 -13.43
CA THR A 118 6.89 2.57 -14.70
C THR A 118 7.98 1.56 -15.08
N LEU A 119 7.60 0.61 -15.94
CA LEU A 119 8.34 -0.59 -16.26
C LEU A 119 9.66 -0.32 -16.96
N ALA A 120 10.69 -1.12 -16.63
CA ALA A 120 11.84 -1.26 -17.51
C ALA A 120 11.31 -1.60 -18.91
N ALA A 121 11.70 -0.79 -19.90
CA ALA A 121 11.31 -0.97 -21.30
C ALA A 121 11.69 -2.36 -21.83
#